data_AF-A0A2W6ZLK5-F1
#
_entry.id   AF-A0A2W6ZLK5-F1
#
_cell.length_a   1.000
_cell.length_b   1.000
_cell.length_c   1.000
_cell.angle_alpha   90.00
_cell.angle_beta   90.00
_cell.angle_gamma   90.00
#
_symmetry.space_group_name_H-M   'P 1'
#
loop_
_entity.id
_entity.type
_entity.pdbx_description
1 polymer ?
#
loop_
_entity_poly.entity_id
_entity_poly.type
_entity_poly.pdbx_seq_one_letter_code
_entity_poly.pdbx_strand_id
1 'polypeptide(L)'
;MATLFAFPPAAAASPFCSPEEDPFLLLESTLRGVQEILLRRRGLPLRRIWIEQPYGEEEITRLEEEVLPVIQQCLERIAEIDAELQAQQEAEISCLQAQCLAELELAEA
;
A
#
# COMPACT_ATOMS: atom_id res chain seq x y z
N MET A 1 8.40 -28.12 -19.39
CA MET A 1 6.96 -28.08 -19.07
C MET A 1 6.81 -27.35 -17.75
N ALA A 2 6.47 -26.06 -17.78
CA ALA A 2 6.25 -25.27 -16.57
C ALA A 2 4.77 -25.33 -16.22
N THR A 3 4.47 -25.86 -15.04
CA THR A 3 3.13 -25.91 -14.45
C THR A 3 2.66 -24.49 -14.16
N LEU A 4 1.57 -24.08 -14.81
CA LEU A 4 0.81 -22.89 -14.44
C LEU A 4 0.17 -23.15 -13.07
N PHE A 5 0.56 -22.39 -12.06
CA PHE A 5 -0.16 -22.35 -10.79
C PHE A 5 -1.52 -21.69 -11.04
N ALA A 6 -2.57 -22.50 -11.07
CA ALA A 6 -3.95 -22.01 -11.00
C ALA A 6 -4.20 -21.54 -9.56
N PHE A 7 -4.49 -20.25 -9.38
CA PHE A 7 -4.97 -19.71 -8.11
C PHE A 7 -6.52 -19.64 -8.16
N PRO A 8 -7.25 -20.07 -7.12
CA PRO A 8 -8.70 -19.98 -7.10
C PRO A 8 -9.13 -18.53 -6.85
N PRO A 9 -10.14 -17.99 -7.56
CA PRO A 9 -10.64 -16.67 -7.28
C PRO A 9 -11.65 -16.74 -6.14
N ALA A 10 -11.24 -16.29 -4.96
CA ALA A 10 -12.16 -15.92 -3.90
C ALA A 10 -11.78 -14.52 -3.39
N ALA A 11 -11.61 -13.58 -4.32
CA ALA A 11 -11.66 -12.17 -4.00
C ALA A 11 -13.09 -11.72 -4.32
N ALA A 12 -13.81 -11.26 -3.30
CA ALA A 12 -15.14 -10.69 -3.46
C ALA A 12 -15.10 -9.64 -4.58
N ALA A 13 -15.91 -9.84 -5.62
CA ALA A 13 -15.99 -8.92 -6.74
C ALA A 13 -16.51 -7.57 -6.22
N SER A 14 -15.60 -6.60 -6.03
CA SER A 14 -16.01 -5.21 -5.91
C SER A 14 -16.59 -4.79 -7.27
N PRO A 15 -17.74 -4.11 -7.32
CA PRO A 15 -18.41 -3.82 -8.59
C PRO A 15 -17.69 -2.78 -9.46
N PHE A 16 -16.51 -2.30 -9.06
CA PHE A 16 -15.85 -1.14 -9.67
C PHE A 16 -14.50 -1.43 -10.32
N CYS A 17 -13.82 -2.54 -10.02
CA CYS A 17 -12.55 -2.90 -10.66
C CYS A 17 -12.46 -4.42 -10.86
N SER A 18 -11.92 -4.86 -11.99
CA SER A 18 -11.42 -6.24 -12.08
C SER A 18 -10.28 -6.43 -11.05
N PRO A 19 -9.99 -7.65 -10.56
CA PRO A 19 -8.90 -7.86 -9.59
C PRO A 19 -7.53 -7.37 -10.07
N GLU A 20 -7.36 -7.27 -11.39
CA GLU A 20 -6.16 -6.76 -12.07
C GLU A 20 -6.07 -5.23 -12.03
N GLU A 21 -7.19 -4.54 -11.77
CA GLU A 21 -7.33 -3.08 -11.72
C GLU A 21 -7.52 -2.56 -10.28
N ASP A 22 -7.55 -3.46 -9.30
CA ASP A 22 -7.59 -3.06 -7.89
C ASP A 22 -6.20 -2.51 -7.49
N PRO A 23 -6.12 -1.22 -7.11
CA PRO A 23 -4.85 -0.58 -6.78
C PRO A 23 -4.15 -1.24 -5.59
N PHE A 24 -4.90 -1.81 -4.63
CA PHE A 24 -4.33 -2.47 -3.47
C PHE A 24 -3.79 -3.86 -3.82
N LEU A 25 -4.49 -4.63 -4.65
CA LEU A 25 -3.99 -5.93 -5.13
C LEU A 25 -2.77 -5.77 -6.04
N LEU A 26 -2.73 -4.70 -6.86
CA LEU A 26 -1.55 -4.33 -7.64
C LEU A 26 -0.37 -3.96 -6.73
N LEU A 27 -0.60 -3.18 -5.67
CA LEU A 27 0.44 -2.86 -4.70
C LEU A 27 0.98 -4.10 -3.98
N GLU A 28 0.10 -4.98 -3.49
CA GLU A 28 0.51 -6.21 -2.80
C GLU A 28 1.30 -7.17 -3.70
N SER A 29 0.82 -7.36 -4.94
CA SER A 29 1.49 -8.23 -5.91
C SER A 29 2.84 -7.67 -6.35
N THR A 30 2.95 -6.35 -6.53
CA THR A 30 4.22 -5.68 -6.84
C THR A 30 5.20 -5.76 -5.68
N LEU A 31 4.77 -5.50 -4.44
CA LEU A 31 5.60 -5.65 -3.24
C LEU A 31 6.13 -7.09 -3.09
N ARG A 32 5.27 -8.10 -3.29
CA ARG A 32 5.68 -9.50 -3.26
C ARG A 32 6.69 -9.84 -4.37
N GLY A 33 6.48 -9.32 -5.56
CA GLY A 33 7.42 -9.44 -6.68
C GLY A 33 8.79 -8.84 -6.37
N VAL A 34 8.82 -7.63 -5.80
CA VAL A 34 10.07 -6.97 -5.36
C VAL A 34 10.74 -7.80 -4.28
N GLN A 35 10.01 -8.26 -3.26
CA GLN A 35 10.56 -9.08 -2.19
C GLN A 35 11.22 -10.35 -2.71
N GLU A 36 10.60 -11.06 -3.65
CA GLU A 36 11.19 -12.24 -4.28
C GLU A 36 12.47 -11.92 -5.06
N ILE A 37 12.48 -10.81 -5.81
CA ILE A 37 13.67 -10.35 -6.54
C ILE A 37 14.82 -10.08 -5.55
N LEU A 38 14.55 -9.38 -4.46
CA LEU A 38 15.53 -9.06 -3.42
C LEU A 38 16.08 -10.34 -2.74
N LEU A 39 15.20 -11.30 -2.43
CA LEU A 39 15.59 -12.58 -1.83
C LEU A 39 16.47 -13.40 -2.79
N ARG A 40 16.07 -13.53 -4.06
CA ARG A 40 16.82 -14.28 -5.08
C ARG A 40 18.15 -13.63 -5.43
N ARG A 41 18.28 -12.31 -5.25
CA ARG A 41 19.49 -11.53 -5.54
C ARG A 41 20.27 -11.17 -4.28
N ARG A 42 19.97 -11.79 -3.13
CA ARG A 42 20.67 -11.51 -1.88
C ARG A 42 22.16 -11.75 -2.04
N GLY A 43 22.97 -10.73 -1.76
CA GLY A 43 24.43 -10.77 -1.91
C GLY A 43 24.94 -10.64 -3.35
N LEU A 44 24.05 -10.42 -4.32
CA LEU A 44 24.38 -10.10 -5.70
C LEU A 44 23.93 -8.68 -6.03
N PRO A 45 24.65 -7.94 -6.90
CA PRO A 45 24.19 -6.64 -7.35
C PRO A 45 22.87 -6.80 -8.12
N LEU A 46 21.85 -6.06 -7.69
CA LEU A 46 20.62 -5.90 -8.46
C LEU A 46 20.95 -5.08 -9.71
N ARG A 47 20.69 -5.66 -10.89
CA ARG A 47 20.84 -4.92 -12.14
C ARG A 47 19.77 -3.83 -12.14
N ARG A 48 20.19 -2.56 -12.12
CA ARG A 48 19.29 -1.42 -12.25
C ARG A 48 18.56 -1.55 -13.59
N ILE A 49 17.27 -1.83 -13.55
CA ILE A 49 16.45 -2.08 -14.75
C ILE A 49 16.13 -0.79 -15.51
N TRP A 50 16.28 0.36 -14.86
CA TRP A 50 15.85 1.67 -15.36
C TRP A 50 17.00 2.65 -15.59
N ILE A 51 18.24 2.26 -15.26
CA ILE A 51 19.38 3.16 -15.27
C ILE A 51 20.60 2.37 -15.72
N GLU A 52 20.99 2.55 -16.98
CA GLU A 52 22.14 1.88 -17.57
C GLU A 52 23.47 2.52 -17.14
N GLN A 53 23.45 3.80 -16.75
CA GLN A 53 24.61 4.57 -16.30
C GLN A 53 24.48 4.97 -14.83
N PRO A 54 25.58 5.09 -14.06
CA PRO A 54 25.51 5.68 -12.72
C PRO A 54 25.05 7.14 -12.83
N TYR A 55 24.28 7.61 -11.83
CA TYR A 55 23.95 9.03 -11.74
C TYR A 55 25.22 9.87 -11.62
N GLY A 56 25.30 10.96 -12.37
CA GLY A 56 26.31 11.99 -12.21
C GLY A 56 26.07 12.85 -10.97
N GLU A 57 27.07 13.63 -10.56
CA GLU A 57 26.97 14.49 -9.38
C GLU A 57 25.81 15.48 -9.49
N GLU A 58 25.61 16.11 -10.65
CA GLU A 58 24.50 17.05 -10.87
C GLU A 58 23.12 16.39 -10.73
N GLU A 59 22.99 15.14 -11.19
CA GLU A 59 21.73 14.39 -11.11
C GLU A 59 21.44 13.97 -9.66
N ILE A 60 22.49 13.63 -8.90
CA ILE A 60 22.40 13.33 -7.47
C ILE A 60 21.98 14.59 -6.72
N THR A 61 22.65 15.73 -6.95
CA THR A 61 22.28 17.01 -6.34
C THR A 61 20.83 17.38 -6.63
N ARG A 62 20.39 17.20 -7.88
CA ARG A 62 19.00 17.47 -8.25
C ARG A 62 18.01 16.54 -7.52
N LEU A 63 18.34 15.27 -7.38
CA LEU A 63 17.52 14.33 -6.63
C LEU A 63 17.42 14.75 -5.15
N GLU A 64 18.54 15.11 -4.54
CA GLU A 64 18.64 15.48 -3.13
C GLU A 64 17.96 16.81 -2.81
N GLU A 65 18.13 17.81 -3.67
CA GLU A 65 17.67 19.18 -3.40
C GLU A 65 16.26 19.45 -3.94
N GLU A 66 15.84 18.79 -5.03
CA GLU A 66 14.54 19.06 -5.66
C GLU A 66 13.54 17.91 -5.43
N VAL A 67 13.95 16.66 -5.67
CA VAL A 67 12.99 15.55 -5.78
C VAL A 67 12.64 14.95 -4.41
N LEU A 68 13.66 14.62 -3.61
CA LEU A 68 13.44 14.01 -2.29
C LEU A 68 12.61 14.90 -1.35
N PRO A 69 12.83 16.23 -1.28
CA PRO A 69 12.01 17.09 -0.42
C PRO A 69 10.54 17.11 -0.84
N VAL A 70 10.25 17.11 -2.14
CA VAL A 70 8.86 17.05 -2.63
C VAL A 70 8.21 15.71 -2.28
N ILE A 71 8.93 14.61 -2.44
CA ILE A 71 8.43 13.29 -2.04
C ILE A 71 8.15 13.25 -0.53
N GLN A 72 9.04 13.82 0.28
CA GLN A 72 8.84 13.89 1.72
C GLN A 72 7.57 14.68 2.09
N GLN A 73 7.34 15.84 1.46
CA GLN A 73 6.11 16.62 1.66
C GLN A 73 4.86 15.83 1.27
N CYS A 74 4.90 15.11 0.14
CA CYS A 74 3.80 14.24 -0.26
C CYS A 74 3.51 13.16 0.78
N LEU A 75 4.55 12.51 1.33
CA LEU A 75 4.41 11.47 2.34
C LEU A 75 3.87 12.03 3.67
N GLU A 76 4.34 13.21 4.09
CA GLU A 76 3.81 13.91 5.27
C GLU A 76 2.32 14.21 5.10
N ARG A 77 1.91 14.70 3.93
CA ARG A 77 0.51 14.96 3.64
C ARG A 77 -0.35 13.69 3.63
N ILE A 78 0.17 12.59 3.11
CA ILE A 78 -0.52 11.28 3.16
C ILE A 78 -0.71 10.85 4.61
N ALA A 79 0.33 10.95 5.44
CA ALA A 79 0.24 10.57 6.85
C ALA A 79 -0.78 11.40 7.64
N GLU A 80 -0.90 12.71 7.35
CA GLU A 80 -1.95 13.56 7.92
C GLU A 80 -3.36 13.05 7.55
N ILE A 81 -3.57 12.76 6.26
CA ILE A 81 -4.86 12.27 5.76
C ILE A 81 -5.21 10.92 6.41
N ASP A 82 -4.24 10.00 6.49
CA ASP A 82 -4.43 8.70 7.11
C ASP A 82 -4.81 8.83 8.59
N ALA A 83 -4.17 9.76 9.32
CA ALA A 83 -4.49 10.02 10.72
C ALA A 83 -5.90 10.60 10.90
N GLU A 84 -6.31 11.54 10.05
CA GLU A 84 -7.67 12.10 10.07
C GLU A 84 -8.73 11.03 9.77
N LEU A 85 -8.51 10.20 8.76
CA LEU A 85 -9.40 9.11 8.40
C LEU A 85 -9.50 8.06 9.52
N GLN A 86 -8.37 7.72 10.14
CA GLN A 86 -8.36 6.79 11.26
C GLN A 86 -9.15 7.33 12.46
N ALA A 87 -8.99 8.62 12.81
CA ALA A 87 -9.75 9.23 13.90
C ALA A 87 -11.26 9.27 13.62
N GLN A 88 -11.66 9.54 12.37
CA GLN A 88 -13.07 9.48 11.96
C GLN A 88 -13.63 8.06 12.11
N GLN A 89 -12.88 7.06 11.64
CA GLN A 89 -13.28 5.67 11.74
C GLN A 89 -13.42 5.20 13.20
N GLU A 90 -12.49 5.59 14.08
CA GLU A 90 -12.55 5.26 15.51
C GLU A 90 -13.77 5.90 16.19
N ALA A 91 -14.11 7.14 15.84
CA ALA A 91 -15.30 7.82 16.34
C ALA A 91 -16.60 7.15 15.88
N GLU A 92 -16.69 6.75 14.61
CA GLU A 92 -17.82 6.00 14.07
C GLU A 92 -18.01 4.65 14.77
N ILE A 93 -16.93 3.89 14.94
CA ILE A 93 -16.94 2.61 15.65
C ILE A 93 -17.41 2.80 17.09
N SER A 94 -16.88 3.81 17.80
CA SER A 94 -17.28 4.09 19.18
C SER A 94 -18.77 4.45 19.29
N CYS A 95 -19.29 5.27 18.37
CA CYS A 95 -20.69 5.64 18.33
C CYS A 95 -21.60 4.42 18.10
N LEU A 96 -21.25 3.57 17.14
CA LEU A 96 -21.99 2.33 16.85
C LEU A 96 -21.95 1.35 18.03
N GLN A 97 -20.78 1.19 18.66
CA GLN A 97 -20.65 0.34 19.85
C GLN A 97 -21.54 0.84 21.00
N ALA A 98 -21.57 2.16 21.24
CA ALA A 98 -22.42 2.75 22.26
C ALA A 98 -23.93 2.57 21.95
N GLN A 99 -24.32 2.70 20.68
CA GLN A 99 -25.70 2.44 20.25
C GLN A 99 -26.10 0.98 20.46
N CYS A 100 -25.26 0.02 20.02
CA CYS A 100 -25.53 -1.40 20.23
C CYS A 100 -25.61 -1.77 21.72
N LEU A 101 -24.73 -1.20 22.56
CA LEU A 101 -24.79 -1.42 24.01
C LEU A 101 -26.09 -0.88 24.61
N ALA A 102 -26.52 0.32 24.22
CA ALA A 102 -27.78 0.89 24.68
C ALA A 102 -29.01 0.07 24.21
N GLU A 103 -28.99 -0.44 22.98
CA GLU A 103 -30.06 -1.32 22.46
C GLU A 103 -30.12 -2.66 23.22
N LEU A 104 -28.98 -3.23 23.59
CA LEU A 104 -28.91 -4.44 24.42
C LEU A 104 -29.45 -4.20 25.83
N GLU A 105 -29.07 -3.09 26.48
CA GLU A 105 -29.58 -2.72 27.80
C GLU A 105 -31.11 -2.50 27.80
N LEU A 106 -31.65 -1.96 26.72
CA LEU A 106 -33.10 -1.80 26.54
C LEU A 106 -33.83 -3.12 26.26
N ALA A 107 -33.14 -4.13 25.72
CA ALA A 107 -33.71 -5.44 25.44
C ALA A 107 -33.70 -6.37 26.67
N GLU A 108 -32.85 -6.09 27.66
CA GLU A 108 -32.74 -6.85 28.90
C GLU A 108 -33.60 -6.27 30.05
N ALA A 109 -34.20 -5.09 29.87
CA ALA A 109 -35.09 -4.41 30.82
C ALA A 109 -36.59 -4.70 30.59
#